data_AF-A0A962UKX8-F1
#
_entry.id   AF-A0A962UKX8-F1
#
_cell.length_a   1.000
_cell.length_b   1.000
_cell.length_c   1.000
_cell.angle_alpha   90.00
_cell.angle_beta   90.00
_cell.angle_gamma   90.00
#
_symmetry.space_group_name_H-M   'P 1'
#
loop_
_entity.id
_entity.type
_entity.pdbx_description
1 polymer ?
#
loop_
_entity_poly.entity_id
_entity_poly.type
_entity_poly.pdbx_seq_one_letter_code
_entity_poly.pdbx_strand_id
1 'polypeptide(L)'
;RDVDDDHLTLVKPPNREHDVYAGVLLAPAARAAWRIVLPSPDGSRIESEGLVKACRDVSQRAVRTLKWVTTQKWLHEIALTYLILGRAALYEVVLTSSDVSHARSNVEQAMENFRHANQQDDLIHGLLTRAWLRCLIGARTGSDSAQADLDEAWDIAERGLMRLHLADVHLHRARLFHAATPYPWDSPRADLAAARKLIKQCGYGRRLEELADAEAALGCARI
;
A
#
# COMPACT_ATOMS: atom_id res chain seq x y z
N ARG A 1 -46.65 7.62 18.62
CA ARG A 1 -46.73 6.20 19.07
C ARG A 1 -46.18 5.39 17.90
N ASP A 2 -44.91 5.58 17.55
CA ASP A 2 -43.72 5.19 18.36
C ASP A 2 -43.94 3.82 18.96
N VAL A 3 -43.28 2.79 18.40
CA VAL A 3 -42.16 2.12 19.06
C VAL A 3 -41.25 1.54 17.97
N ASP A 4 -40.03 2.05 17.94
CA ASP A 4 -38.75 1.44 17.59
C ASP A 4 -38.74 0.01 17.04
N ASP A 5 -38.21 -0.13 15.82
CA ASP A 5 -37.58 -1.37 15.34
C ASP A 5 -36.14 -1.08 14.90
N ASP A 6 -35.43 -0.32 15.75
CA ASP A 6 -34.04 0.13 15.55
C ASP A 6 -33.02 -0.79 16.27
N HIS A 7 -33.38 -2.07 16.43
CA HIS A 7 -32.56 -3.03 17.14
C HIS A 7 -32.61 -4.40 16.46
N LEU A 8 -31.79 -4.62 15.42
CA LEU A 8 -31.10 -5.90 15.15
C LEU A 8 -30.28 -5.92 13.84
N THR A 9 -29.36 -4.98 13.65
CA THR A 9 -28.05 -5.32 13.08
C THR A 9 -26.96 -4.52 13.80
N LEU A 10 -26.69 -4.91 15.04
CA LEU A 10 -25.35 -4.76 15.63
C LEU A 10 -24.37 -5.54 14.75
N VAL A 11 -23.93 -4.91 13.67
CA VAL A 11 -22.77 -5.36 12.90
C VAL A 11 -21.63 -5.34 13.90
N LYS A 12 -21.10 -6.54 14.20
CA LYS A 12 -19.96 -6.79 15.09
C LYS A 12 -18.87 -5.72 14.94
N PRO A 13 -18.06 -5.47 15.99
CA PRO A 13 -16.85 -4.65 15.82
C PRO A 13 -16.08 -5.16 14.59
N PRO A 14 -15.44 -4.28 13.80
CA PRO A 14 -14.45 -4.75 12.86
C PRO A 14 -13.39 -5.43 13.70
N ASN A 15 -13.42 -6.76 13.73
CA ASN A 15 -12.24 -7.53 14.02
C ASN A 15 -11.16 -7.06 13.04
N ARG A 16 -9.88 -7.24 13.39
CA ARG A 16 -8.71 -7.12 12.48
C ARG A 16 -8.90 -7.79 11.10
N GLU A 17 -9.92 -8.65 10.96
CA GLU A 17 -10.44 -9.17 9.70
C GLU A 17 -10.79 -8.09 8.67
N HIS A 18 -11.24 -6.89 9.05
CA HIS A 18 -11.65 -5.86 8.10
C HIS A 18 -10.50 -5.38 7.21
N ASP A 19 -9.29 -5.22 7.77
CA ASP A 19 -8.13 -4.71 7.03
C ASP A 19 -7.44 -5.78 6.23
N VAL A 20 -7.36 -7.00 6.78
CA VAL A 20 -6.92 -8.19 6.04
C VAL A 20 -7.83 -8.42 4.84
N TYR A 21 -9.14 -8.28 5.03
CA TYR A 21 -10.14 -8.42 3.98
C TYR A 21 -10.02 -7.32 2.90
N ALA A 22 -9.90 -6.05 3.29
CA ALA A 22 -9.69 -4.96 2.34
C ALA A 22 -8.38 -5.13 1.55
N GLY A 23 -7.31 -5.56 2.20
CA GLY A 23 -6.03 -5.86 1.54
C GLY A 23 -6.08 -7.03 0.58
N VAL A 24 -6.97 -8.01 0.78
CA VAL A 24 -7.23 -9.09 -0.19
C VAL A 24 -8.04 -8.57 -1.37
N LEU A 25 -9.10 -7.79 -1.13
CA LEU A 25 -9.93 -7.23 -2.20
C LEU A 25 -9.17 -6.25 -3.10
N LEU A 26 -8.24 -5.48 -2.54
CA LEU A 26 -7.42 -4.54 -3.29
C LEU A 26 -6.20 -5.19 -3.98
N ALA A 27 -5.87 -6.45 -3.68
CA ALA A 27 -4.66 -7.08 -4.22
C ALA A 27 -4.63 -7.13 -5.77
N PRO A 28 -5.72 -7.49 -6.48
CA PRO A 28 -5.73 -7.45 -7.94
C PRO A 28 -5.52 -6.03 -8.50
N ALA A 29 -6.16 -5.04 -7.90
CA ALA A 29 -6.02 -3.63 -8.30
C ALA A 29 -4.60 -3.11 -8.05
N ALA A 30 -3.99 -3.46 -6.91
CA ALA A 30 -2.61 -3.12 -6.58
C ALA A 30 -1.62 -3.72 -7.59
N ARG A 31 -1.78 -5.01 -7.91
CA ARG A 31 -0.92 -5.71 -8.88
C ARG A 31 -1.04 -5.09 -10.28
N ALA A 32 -2.26 -4.81 -10.72
CA ALA A 32 -2.52 -4.13 -11.99
C ALA A 32 -1.89 -2.72 -12.03
N ALA A 33 -2.07 -1.93 -10.96
CA ALA A 33 -1.47 -0.61 -10.86
C ALA A 33 0.07 -0.68 -10.95
N TRP A 34 0.71 -1.64 -10.27
CA TRP A 34 2.16 -1.84 -10.40
C TRP A 34 2.59 -2.19 -11.82
N ARG A 35 1.83 -3.05 -12.53
CA ARG A 35 2.14 -3.41 -13.92
C ARG A 35 1.95 -2.25 -14.91
N ILE A 36 1.16 -1.23 -14.57
CA ILE A 36 1.05 0.02 -15.34
C ILE A 36 2.28 0.90 -15.11
N VAL A 37 2.75 0.99 -13.86
CA VAL A 37 3.87 1.88 -13.48
C VAL A 37 5.23 1.32 -13.89
N LEU A 38 5.36 -0.01 -13.91
CA LEU A 38 6.60 -0.68 -14.29
C LEU A 38 6.73 -0.80 -15.82
N PRO A 39 7.96 -0.87 -16.36
CA PRO A 39 8.16 -1.15 -17.77
C PRO A 39 7.44 -2.43 -18.19
N SER A 40 6.59 -2.34 -19.21
CA SER A 40 5.85 -3.48 -19.73
C SER A 40 6.70 -4.23 -20.76
N PRO A 41 7.00 -5.53 -20.58
CA PRO A 41 7.72 -6.32 -21.57
C PRO A 41 6.89 -6.56 -22.85
N ASP A 42 5.56 -6.64 -22.73
CA ASP A 42 4.69 -7.17 -23.80
C ASP A 42 3.60 -6.19 -24.27
N GLY A 43 3.56 -4.96 -23.74
CA GLY A 43 2.59 -3.92 -24.16
C GLY A 43 1.10 -4.29 -23.93
N SER A 44 0.83 -5.37 -23.20
CA SER A 44 -0.53 -5.89 -22.99
C SER A 44 -1.41 -4.87 -22.26
N ARG A 45 -2.58 -4.56 -22.81
CA ARG A 45 -3.59 -3.71 -22.16
C ARG A 45 -4.16 -4.41 -20.93
N ILE A 46 -4.14 -3.73 -19.79
CA ILE A 46 -4.73 -4.22 -18.55
C ILE A 46 -6.20 -3.80 -18.52
N GLU A 47 -7.12 -4.75 -18.37
CA GLU A 47 -8.54 -4.47 -18.15
C GLU A 47 -8.74 -3.86 -16.76
N SER A 48 -9.06 -2.57 -16.71
CA SER A 48 -9.11 -1.80 -15.46
C SER A 48 -10.51 -1.60 -14.89
N GLU A 49 -11.59 -1.78 -15.67
CA GLU A 49 -12.95 -1.41 -15.25
C GLU A 49 -13.41 -2.16 -13.98
N GLY A 50 -13.28 -3.48 -13.96
CA GLY A 50 -13.63 -4.29 -12.78
C GLY A 50 -12.76 -3.97 -11.56
N LEU A 51 -11.49 -3.60 -11.78
CA LEU A 51 -10.54 -3.25 -10.71
C LEU A 51 -10.84 -1.87 -10.12
N VAL A 52 -11.20 -0.90 -10.95
CA VAL A 52 -11.66 0.42 -10.53
C VAL A 52 -12.94 0.30 -9.72
N LYS A 53 -13.89 -0.53 -10.16
CA LYS A 53 -15.09 -0.82 -9.38
C LYS A 53 -14.74 -1.42 -8.01
N ALA A 54 -13.82 -2.37 -7.95
CA ALA A 54 -13.37 -2.95 -6.68
C ALA A 54 -12.75 -1.89 -5.73
N CYS A 55 -11.93 -0.97 -6.25
CA CYS A 55 -11.40 0.16 -5.46
C CYS A 55 -12.53 1.02 -4.89
N ARG A 56 -13.55 1.34 -5.69
CA ARG A 56 -14.71 2.14 -5.27
C ARG A 56 -15.55 1.43 -4.22
N ASP A 57 -15.82 0.14 -4.42
CA ASP A 57 -16.61 -0.68 -3.48
C ASP A 57 -15.90 -0.77 -2.12
N VAL A 58 -14.57 -0.98 -2.12
CA VAL A 58 -13.74 -0.96 -0.90
C VAL A 58 -13.78 0.43 -0.24
N SER A 59 -13.65 1.50 -1.02
CA SER A 59 -13.70 2.87 -0.50
C SER A 59 -15.05 3.20 0.15
N GLN A 60 -16.17 2.83 -0.49
CA GLN A 60 -17.51 3.04 0.05
C GLN A 60 -17.70 2.32 1.38
N ARG A 61 -17.21 1.09 1.50
CA ARG A 61 -17.23 0.34 2.76
C ARG A 61 -16.37 1.01 3.83
N ALA A 62 -15.14 1.39 3.48
CA ALA A 62 -14.22 2.06 4.40
C ALA A 62 -14.78 3.39 4.92
N VAL A 63 -15.46 4.19 4.10
CA VAL A 63 -16.15 5.42 4.56
C VAL A 63 -17.22 5.12 5.61
N ARG A 64 -17.97 4.02 5.47
CA ARG A 64 -18.96 3.60 6.49
C ARG A 64 -18.28 3.19 7.79
N THR A 65 -17.19 2.42 7.70
CA THR A 65 -16.37 2.03 8.85
C THR A 65 -15.79 3.25 9.55
N LEU A 66 -15.27 4.23 8.79
CA LEU A 66 -14.65 5.45 9.30
C LEU A 66 -15.59 6.23 10.22
N LYS A 67 -16.87 6.36 9.84
CA LYS A 67 -17.89 7.03 10.67
C LYS A 67 -18.00 6.37 12.05
N TRP A 68 -18.01 5.05 12.08
CA TRP A 68 -18.16 4.27 13.31
C TRP A 68 -16.91 4.32 14.19
N VAL A 69 -15.72 4.08 13.64
CA VAL A 69 -14.46 4.10 14.42
C VAL A 69 -14.11 5.51 14.93
N THR A 70 -14.54 6.55 14.22
CA THR A 70 -14.37 7.95 14.65
C THR A 70 -15.21 8.26 15.88
N THR A 71 -16.46 7.76 15.95
CA THR A 71 -17.30 7.91 17.15
C THR A 71 -16.67 7.26 18.38
N GLN A 72 -15.98 6.14 18.19
CA GLN A 72 -15.30 5.41 19.27
C GLN A 72 -13.91 5.98 19.61
N LYS A 73 -13.38 6.91 18.79
CA LYS A 73 -12.04 7.52 18.92
C LYS A 73 -10.90 6.49 18.92
N TRP A 74 -11.06 5.40 18.17
CA TRP A 74 -10.02 4.37 18.04
C TRP A 74 -8.97 4.82 17.01
N LEU A 75 -7.96 5.56 17.46
CA LEU A 75 -6.98 6.22 16.58
C LEU A 75 -6.31 5.26 15.59
N HIS A 76 -5.94 4.07 16.02
CA HIS A 76 -5.31 3.07 15.14
C HIS A 76 -6.27 2.60 14.04
N GLU A 77 -7.52 2.27 14.38
CA GLU A 77 -8.54 1.84 13.42
C GLU A 77 -8.94 2.98 12.46
N ILE A 78 -8.95 4.23 12.95
CA ILE A 78 -9.10 5.42 12.13
C ILE A 78 -7.95 5.51 11.12
N ALA A 79 -6.70 5.32 11.56
CA ALA A 79 -5.52 5.33 10.70
C ALA A 79 -5.56 4.23 9.63
N LEU A 80 -5.90 2.98 10.01
CA LEU A 80 -6.05 1.85 9.08
C LEU A 80 -7.15 2.13 8.05
N THR A 81 -8.29 2.65 8.49
CA THR A 81 -9.40 2.97 7.59
C THR A 81 -9.01 4.05 6.58
N TYR A 82 -8.30 5.09 7.02
CA TYR A 82 -7.73 6.10 6.11
C TYR A 82 -6.69 5.51 5.16
N LEU A 83 -5.84 4.58 5.62
CA LEU A 83 -4.87 3.91 4.76
C LEU A 83 -5.57 3.08 3.67
N ILE A 84 -6.66 2.38 4.01
CA ILE A 84 -7.48 1.64 3.03
C ILE A 84 -8.04 2.59 1.97
N LEU A 85 -8.63 3.72 2.39
CA LEU A 85 -9.14 4.75 1.47
C LEU A 85 -8.02 5.30 0.58
N GLY A 86 -6.86 5.60 1.17
CA GLY A 86 -5.69 6.10 0.46
C GLY A 86 -5.17 5.12 -0.59
N ARG A 87 -5.07 3.83 -0.25
CA ARG A 87 -4.64 2.77 -1.17
C ARG A 87 -5.63 2.55 -2.31
N ALA A 88 -6.93 2.46 -1.99
CA ALA A 88 -7.95 2.28 -3.01
C ALA A 88 -7.97 3.46 -4.01
N ALA A 89 -7.92 4.69 -3.50
CA ALA A 89 -7.82 5.89 -4.32
C ALA A 89 -6.52 5.94 -5.12
N LEU A 90 -5.37 5.58 -4.54
CA LEU A 90 -4.08 5.51 -5.23
C LEU A 90 -4.11 4.53 -6.41
N TYR A 91 -4.68 3.34 -6.21
CA TYR A 91 -4.78 2.35 -7.28
C TYR A 91 -5.74 2.80 -8.37
N GLU A 92 -6.88 3.39 -8.00
CA GLU A 92 -7.81 3.99 -8.97
C GLU A 92 -7.13 5.09 -9.80
N VAL A 93 -6.34 5.97 -9.17
CA VAL A 93 -5.55 6.99 -9.85
C VAL A 93 -4.62 6.38 -10.89
N VAL A 94 -3.86 5.35 -10.53
CA VAL A 94 -2.96 4.69 -11.49
C VAL A 94 -3.72 3.99 -12.61
N LEU A 95 -4.87 3.38 -12.31
CA LEU A 95 -5.68 2.62 -13.28
C LEU A 95 -6.45 3.52 -14.27
N THR A 96 -6.70 4.78 -13.90
CA THR A 96 -7.56 5.71 -14.67
C THR A 96 -6.87 7.00 -15.07
N SER A 97 -5.65 7.24 -14.58
CA SER A 97 -4.95 8.53 -14.68
C SER A 97 -5.77 9.70 -14.13
N SER A 98 -6.52 9.47 -13.05
CA SER A 98 -7.32 10.50 -12.37
C SER A 98 -6.50 11.31 -11.35
N ASP A 99 -7.15 12.28 -10.70
CA ASP A 99 -6.50 13.19 -9.78
C ASP A 99 -6.10 12.55 -8.44
N VAL A 100 -4.91 12.91 -7.94
CA VAL A 100 -4.28 12.34 -6.73
C VAL A 100 -4.83 12.89 -5.41
N SER A 101 -5.68 13.93 -5.42
CA SER A 101 -6.02 14.68 -4.19
C SER A 101 -6.66 13.81 -3.11
N HIS A 102 -7.57 12.91 -3.50
CA HIS A 102 -8.19 11.98 -2.54
C HIS A 102 -7.19 10.97 -1.97
N ALA A 103 -6.31 10.43 -2.81
CA ALA A 103 -5.26 9.51 -2.33
C ALA A 103 -4.32 10.23 -1.35
N ARG A 104 -3.91 11.46 -1.68
CA ARG A 104 -3.05 12.30 -0.84
C ARG A 104 -3.68 12.60 0.51
N SER A 105 -4.88 13.18 0.52
CA SER A 105 -5.56 13.55 1.76
C SER A 105 -5.77 12.34 2.67
N ASN A 106 -6.21 11.20 2.14
CA ASN A 106 -6.41 9.99 2.95
C ASN A 106 -5.10 9.42 3.50
N VAL A 107 -4.03 9.38 2.70
CA VAL A 107 -2.72 8.91 3.18
C VAL A 107 -2.16 9.84 4.26
N GLU A 108 -2.28 11.15 4.12
CA GLU A 108 -1.84 12.12 5.14
C GLU A 108 -2.60 11.93 6.46
N GLN A 109 -3.93 11.78 6.39
CA GLN A 109 -4.76 11.47 7.56
C GLN A 109 -4.37 10.16 8.23
N ALA A 110 -4.05 9.12 7.44
CA ALA A 110 -3.57 7.85 7.98
C ALA A 110 -2.25 8.03 8.75
N MET A 111 -1.28 8.75 8.15
CA MET A 111 0.03 8.98 8.75
C MET A 111 -0.04 9.77 10.06
N GLU A 112 -0.89 10.79 10.12
CA GLU A 112 -1.10 11.57 11.35
C GLU A 112 -1.68 10.70 12.47
N ASN A 113 -2.72 9.91 12.16
CA ASN A 113 -3.34 9.03 13.15
C ASN A 113 -2.42 7.87 13.58
N PHE A 114 -1.61 7.30 12.69
CA PHE A 114 -0.61 6.28 13.08
C PHE A 114 0.42 6.84 14.06
N ARG A 115 0.91 8.05 13.82
CA ARG A 115 1.87 8.71 14.72
C ARG A 115 1.26 8.98 16.09
N HIS A 116 -0.01 9.36 16.16
CA HIS A 116 -0.71 9.51 17.44
C HIS A 116 -1.03 8.19 18.13
N ALA A 117 -1.29 7.12 17.38
CA ALA A 117 -1.61 5.80 17.93
C ALA A 117 -0.38 5.06 18.50
N ASN A 118 0.85 5.51 18.17
CA ASN A 118 2.12 4.93 18.63
C ASN A 118 2.27 3.41 18.36
N GLN A 119 1.68 2.92 17.26
CA GLN A 119 1.82 1.54 16.79
C GLN A 119 2.63 1.52 15.50
N GLN A 120 3.85 0.95 15.58
CA GLN A 120 4.87 1.09 14.54
C GLN A 120 4.73 0.09 13.38
N ASP A 121 4.17 -1.09 13.62
CA ASP A 121 4.08 -2.15 12.59
C ASP A 121 3.26 -1.71 11.37
N ASP A 122 2.12 -1.03 11.59
CA ASP A 122 1.28 -0.53 10.50
C ASP A 122 1.73 0.81 9.92
N LEU A 123 2.58 1.54 10.64
CA LEU A 123 3.20 2.77 10.12
C LEU A 123 4.02 2.47 8.87
N ILE A 124 4.71 1.31 8.82
CA ILE A 124 5.46 0.87 7.64
C ILE A 124 4.55 0.79 6.40
N HIS A 125 3.35 0.21 6.51
CA HIS A 125 2.41 0.13 5.39
C HIS A 125 1.96 1.52 4.91
N GLY A 126 1.79 2.46 5.85
CA GLY A 126 1.54 3.87 5.55
C GLY A 126 2.68 4.52 4.77
N LEU A 127 3.92 4.34 5.24
CA LEU A 127 5.14 4.86 4.60
C LEU A 127 5.33 4.30 3.18
N LEU A 128 5.16 2.99 2.98
CA LEU A 128 5.25 2.38 1.65
C LEU A 128 4.22 2.95 0.67
N THR A 129 2.98 3.16 1.15
CA THR A 129 1.90 3.75 0.34
C THR A 129 2.19 5.21 0.01
N ARG A 130 2.66 5.99 0.99
CA ARG A 130 3.03 7.40 0.79
C ARG A 130 4.22 7.55 -0.14
N ALA A 131 5.22 6.67 -0.05
CA ALA A 131 6.36 6.65 -0.96
C ALA A 131 5.92 6.46 -2.41
N TRP A 132 4.99 5.54 -2.68
CA TRP A 132 4.44 5.36 -4.02
C TRP A 132 3.72 6.62 -4.50
N LEU A 133 2.81 7.18 -3.69
CA LEU A 133 2.12 8.43 -4.02
C LEU A 133 3.11 9.56 -4.33
N ARG A 134 4.16 9.73 -3.51
CA ARG A 134 5.20 10.74 -3.69
C ARG A 134 5.95 10.56 -5.01
N CYS A 135 6.26 9.33 -5.40
CA CYS A 135 6.83 9.06 -6.72
C CYS A 135 5.90 9.47 -7.87
N LEU A 136 4.57 9.26 -7.75
CA LEU A 136 3.61 9.67 -8.78
C LEU A 136 3.55 11.18 -8.96
N ILE A 137 3.72 11.95 -7.87
CA ILE A 137 3.70 13.42 -7.89
C ILE A 137 5.10 14.05 -8.07
N GLY A 138 6.13 13.24 -8.31
CA GLY A 138 7.49 13.71 -8.60
C GLY A 138 8.38 13.97 -7.36
N ALA A 139 7.88 13.80 -6.14
CA ALA A 139 8.63 13.99 -4.89
C ALA A 139 9.52 12.77 -4.55
N ARG A 140 10.49 12.45 -5.42
CA ARG A 140 11.27 11.19 -5.33
C ARG A 140 12.36 11.25 -4.26
N THR A 141 13.14 12.33 -4.18
CA THR A 141 14.30 12.48 -3.27
C THR A 141 14.20 13.76 -2.46
N GLY A 142 15.00 13.88 -1.38
CA GLY A 142 14.95 15.01 -0.43
C GLY A 142 14.31 14.63 0.91
N SER A 143 14.15 15.60 1.81
CA SER A 143 13.67 15.36 3.19
C SER A 143 12.20 14.94 3.27
N ASP A 144 11.35 15.42 2.37
CA ASP A 144 9.92 15.11 2.31
C ASP A 144 9.58 14.30 1.06
N SER A 145 10.26 13.16 0.91
CA SER A 145 10.29 12.40 -0.35
C SER A 145 9.93 10.94 -0.20
N ALA A 146 9.72 10.28 -1.35
CA ALA A 146 9.54 8.84 -1.39
C ALA A 146 10.76 8.08 -0.84
N GLN A 147 11.97 8.57 -1.08
CA GLN A 147 13.19 7.97 -0.54
C GLN A 147 13.19 8.04 0.99
N ALA A 148 12.89 9.22 1.56
CA ALA A 148 12.84 9.41 3.01
C ALA A 148 11.81 8.49 3.68
N ASP A 149 10.64 8.29 3.05
CA ASP A 149 9.63 7.35 3.55
C ASP A 149 10.12 5.89 3.53
N LEU A 150 10.85 5.48 2.48
CA LEU A 150 11.40 4.13 2.38
C LEU A 150 12.55 3.89 3.36
N ASP A 151 13.35 4.92 3.64
CA ASP A 151 14.42 4.86 4.63
C ASP A 151 13.87 4.81 6.06
N GLU A 152 12.83 5.59 6.38
CA GLU A 152 12.13 5.48 7.67
C GLU A 152 11.49 4.08 7.84
N ALA A 153 10.84 3.57 6.79
CA ALA A 153 10.25 2.23 6.81
C ALA A 153 11.31 1.13 7.01
N TRP A 154 12.49 1.29 6.39
CA TRP A 154 13.63 0.41 6.59
C TRP A 154 14.07 0.40 8.06
N ASP A 155 14.32 1.58 8.64
CA ASP A 155 14.83 1.72 10.00
C ASP A 155 13.90 1.06 11.04
N ILE A 156 12.59 1.24 10.89
CA ILE A 156 11.60 0.60 11.76
C ILE A 156 11.65 -0.92 11.60
N ALA A 157 11.62 -1.40 10.34
CA ALA A 157 11.59 -2.83 10.06
C ALA A 157 12.88 -3.56 10.48
N GLU A 158 14.04 -2.93 10.31
CA GLU A 158 15.34 -3.47 10.70
C GLU A 158 15.46 -3.57 12.22
N ARG A 159 15.15 -2.50 12.95
CA ARG A 159 15.18 -2.48 14.42
C ARG A 159 14.19 -3.47 15.03
N GLY A 160 13.01 -3.61 14.40
CA GLY A 160 11.99 -4.57 14.81
C GLY A 160 12.23 -6.01 14.36
N LEU A 161 13.30 -6.28 13.60
CA LEU A 161 13.59 -7.59 12.99
C LEU A 161 12.43 -8.12 12.12
N MET A 162 11.68 -7.22 11.48
CA MET A 162 10.44 -7.48 10.73
C MET A 162 10.75 -7.88 9.28
N ARG A 163 11.20 -9.12 9.07
CA ARG A 163 11.69 -9.62 7.78
C ARG A 163 10.72 -9.45 6.60
N LEU A 164 9.41 -9.62 6.83
CA LEU A 164 8.40 -9.43 5.78
C LEU A 164 8.32 -7.96 5.33
N HIS A 165 8.47 -7.02 6.27
CA HIS A 165 8.45 -5.60 5.96
C HIS A 165 9.73 -5.15 5.27
N LEU A 166 10.90 -5.70 5.65
CA LEU A 166 12.15 -5.49 4.92
C LEU A 166 12.03 -5.95 3.46
N ALA A 167 11.37 -7.08 3.22
CA ALA A 167 11.12 -7.55 1.85
C ALA A 167 10.24 -6.57 1.05
N ASP A 168 9.18 -6.05 1.68
CA ASP A 168 8.30 -5.07 1.06
C ASP A 168 9.03 -3.74 0.77
N VAL A 169 9.92 -3.27 1.66
CA VAL A 169 10.76 -2.08 1.44
C VAL A 169 11.68 -2.29 0.23
N HIS A 170 12.44 -3.37 0.18
CA HIS A 170 13.29 -3.69 -0.97
C HIS A 170 12.50 -3.74 -2.27
N LEU A 171 11.32 -4.38 -2.26
CA LEU A 171 10.46 -4.46 -3.43
C LEU A 171 9.98 -3.06 -3.89
N HIS A 172 9.64 -2.16 -2.97
CA HIS A 172 9.26 -0.78 -3.30
C HIS A 172 10.45 0.04 -3.80
N ARG A 173 11.64 -0.07 -3.19
CA ARG A 173 12.87 0.58 -3.66
C ARG A 173 13.14 0.23 -5.12
N ALA A 174 13.14 -1.06 -5.46
CA ALA A 174 13.36 -1.50 -6.83
C ALA A 174 12.29 -0.97 -7.78
N ARG A 175 11.00 -1.14 -7.45
CA ARG A 175 9.89 -0.74 -8.31
C ARG A 175 9.85 0.77 -8.56
N LEU A 176 9.99 1.58 -7.52
CA LEU A 176 9.82 3.03 -7.59
C LEU A 176 11.03 3.74 -8.18
N PHE A 177 12.24 3.27 -7.89
CA PHE A 177 13.48 3.97 -8.23
C PHE A 177 14.28 3.31 -9.36
N HIS A 178 13.76 2.29 -10.06
CA HIS A 178 14.52 1.56 -11.09
C HIS A 178 15.18 2.45 -12.15
N ALA A 179 14.56 3.59 -12.49
CA ALA A 179 15.07 4.54 -13.48
C ALA A 179 15.83 5.74 -12.86
N ALA A 180 15.98 5.79 -11.53
CA ALA A 180 16.67 6.88 -10.86
C ALA A 180 18.18 6.81 -11.14
N THR A 181 18.76 7.95 -11.51
CA THR A 181 20.21 8.10 -11.74
C THR A 181 20.72 9.29 -10.92
N PRO A 182 21.56 9.09 -9.89
CA PRO A 182 21.97 7.79 -9.37
C PRO A 182 20.82 7.05 -8.67
N TYR A 183 20.94 5.73 -8.57
CA TYR A 183 20.08 4.95 -7.68
C TYR A 183 20.44 5.28 -6.22
N PRO A 184 19.49 5.58 -5.33
CA PRO A 184 19.83 6.03 -3.97
C PRO A 184 20.49 4.97 -3.09
N TRP A 185 20.31 3.69 -3.42
CA TRP A 185 20.88 2.53 -2.72
C TRP A 185 21.84 1.78 -3.66
N ASP A 186 22.07 0.48 -3.46
CA ASP A 186 23.03 -0.30 -4.26
C ASP A 186 22.62 -0.45 -5.74
N SER A 187 21.52 -1.15 -6.01
CA SER A 187 20.93 -1.26 -7.35
C SER A 187 19.54 -1.87 -7.27
N PRO A 188 18.66 -1.63 -8.27
CA PRO A 188 17.36 -2.29 -8.34
C PRO A 188 17.47 -3.82 -8.30
N ARG A 189 18.51 -4.39 -8.93
CA ARG A 189 18.77 -5.84 -8.95
C ARG A 189 19.15 -6.39 -7.58
N ALA A 190 19.95 -5.65 -6.82
CA ALA A 190 20.32 -6.03 -5.46
C ALA A 190 19.09 -6.03 -4.53
N ASP A 191 18.25 -5.00 -4.62
CA ASP A 191 17.00 -4.92 -3.85
C ASP A 191 16.05 -6.08 -4.19
N LEU A 192 15.83 -6.41 -5.48
CA LEU A 192 15.00 -7.56 -5.86
C LEU A 192 15.57 -8.89 -5.33
N ALA A 193 16.89 -9.08 -5.37
CA ALA A 193 17.53 -10.29 -4.83
C ALA A 193 17.36 -10.39 -3.31
N ALA A 194 17.48 -9.27 -2.58
CA ALA A 194 17.28 -9.22 -1.14
C ALA A 194 15.81 -9.49 -0.77
N ALA A 195 14.85 -8.86 -1.46
CA ALA A 195 13.42 -9.12 -1.30
C ALA A 195 13.11 -10.62 -1.50
N ARG A 196 13.65 -11.23 -2.56
CA ARG A 196 13.49 -12.67 -2.83
C ARG A 196 14.00 -13.54 -1.68
N LYS A 197 15.20 -13.25 -1.18
CA LYS A 197 15.81 -14.01 -0.08
C LYS A 197 14.93 -13.95 1.16
N LEU A 198 14.49 -12.76 1.53
CA LEU A 198 13.64 -12.54 2.71
C LEU A 198 12.28 -13.24 2.56
N ILE A 199 11.61 -13.12 1.41
CA ILE A 199 10.31 -13.79 1.15
C ILE A 199 10.45 -15.31 1.31
N LYS A 200 11.51 -15.91 0.76
CA LYS A 200 11.77 -17.36 0.91
C LYS A 200 12.01 -17.75 2.37
N GLN A 201 12.79 -16.98 3.10
CA GLN A 201 13.09 -17.24 4.51
C GLN A 201 11.86 -17.14 5.42
N CYS A 202 10.92 -16.26 5.10
CA CYS A 202 9.67 -16.12 5.86
C CYS A 202 8.66 -17.24 5.57
N GLY A 203 8.82 -18.00 4.49
CA GLY A 203 7.89 -19.07 4.09
C GLY A 203 6.50 -18.58 3.68
N TYR A 204 6.29 -17.27 3.56
CA TYR A 204 5.01 -16.64 3.26
C TYR A 204 4.97 -16.14 1.82
N GLY A 205 4.21 -16.83 0.97
CA GLY A 205 4.25 -16.66 -0.48
C GLY A 205 3.47 -15.49 -1.07
N ARG A 206 2.77 -14.67 -0.27
CA ARG A 206 1.86 -13.62 -0.76
C ARG A 206 2.52 -12.62 -1.72
N ARG A 207 3.82 -12.37 -1.57
CA ARG A 207 4.59 -11.44 -2.40
C ARG A 207 5.30 -12.09 -3.59
N LEU A 208 5.15 -13.40 -3.82
CA LEU A 208 5.87 -14.09 -4.88
C LEU A 208 5.45 -13.62 -6.28
N GLU A 209 4.15 -13.46 -6.52
CA GLU A 209 3.65 -12.95 -7.80
C GLU A 209 4.09 -11.50 -8.04
N GLU A 210 3.99 -10.69 -7.00
CA GLU A 210 4.44 -9.31 -6.99
C GLU A 210 5.94 -9.18 -7.31
N LEU A 211 6.77 -10.01 -6.68
CA LEU A 211 8.20 -10.09 -6.96
C LEU A 211 8.47 -10.52 -8.41
N ALA A 212 7.76 -11.54 -8.89
CA ALA A 212 7.92 -12.05 -10.25
C ALA A 212 7.60 -10.97 -11.30
N ASP A 213 6.52 -10.21 -11.11
CA ASP A 213 6.16 -9.09 -11.98
C ASP A 213 7.27 -8.03 -12.02
N ALA A 214 7.85 -7.70 -10.86
CA ALA A 214 8.94 -6.72 -10.77
C ALA A 214 10.23 -7.20 -11.42
N GLU A 215 10.58 -8.48 -11.24
CA GLU A 215 11.76 -9.07 -11.86
C GLU A 215 11.64 -9.19 -13.37
N ALA A 216 10.45 -9.56 -13.87
CA ALA A 216 10.17 -9.57 -15.30
C ALA A 216 10.29 -8.17 -15.90
N ALA A 217 9.67 -7.16 -15.28
CA ALA A 217 9.70 -5.78 -15.75
C ALA A 217 11.11 -5.16 -15.75
N LEU A 218 11.96 -5.53 -14.79
CA LEU A 218 13.30 -4.96 -14.63
C LEU A 218 14.42 -5.83 -15.23
N GLY A 219 14.07 -6.82 -16.07
CA GLY A 219 15.06 -7.69 -16.73
C GLY A 219 15.91 -8.52 -15.75
N CYS A 220 15.39 -8.77 -14.55
CA CYS A 220 16.02 -9.55 -13.50
C CYS A 220 15.41 -10.96 -13.36
N ALA A 221 14.59 -11.39 -14.33
CA ALA A 221 14.01 -12.71 -14.38
C ALA A 221 15.10 -13.80 -14.38
N ARG A 222 14.77 -14.95 -13.77
CA ARG A 222 15.69 -16.08 -13.50
C ARG A 222 16.64 -16.39 -14.67
N ILE A 223 17.93 -16.46 -14.36
CA ILE A 223 18.85 -17.43 -14.99
C ILE A 223 18.63 -18.77 -14.28
#